data_AF-A0A3M1WSQ9-F1
#
_entry.id   AF-A0A3M1WSQ9-F1
#
_cell.length_a   1.000
_cell.length_b   1.000
_cell.length_c   1.000
_cell.angle_alpha   90.00
_cell.angle_beta   90.00
_cell.angle_gamma   90.00
#
_symmetry.space_group_name_H-M   'P 1'
#
loop_
_entity.id
_entity.type
_entity.pdbx_description
1 polymer ?
#
loop_
_entity_poly.entity_id
_entity_poly.type
_entity_poly.pdbx_seq_one_letter_code
_entity_poly.pdbx_strand_id
1 'polypeptide(L)'
;MALLALAGAVVLVAACSATRLPGSEKIVETSGGDRPDWVVEVPEDADGLMFFRGFKTKAVTLEGGMTDARENATRQVIEMIEQRGRADYSNVRVERGIPETDADIGSIIEDGLKILADNVIRGVKEREVFFEKVEVFTGSELKYYYNVYSLVALPESEYQIAMRRSIEAMKARAREANNARAEAFLDELNRRFYGDEAKPR
;
A
#
# COMPACT_ATOMS: atom_id res chain seq x y z
N MET A 1 61.75 -43.54 -43.13
CA MET A 1 60.88 -42.34 -43.22
C MET A 1 59.50 -42.85 -43.61
N ALA A 2 58.40 -42.66 -42.90
CA ALA A 2 58.06 -41.73 -41.82
C ALA A 2 56.98 -42.37 -40.92
N LEU A 3 57.09 -42.14 -39.61
CA LEU A 3 56.05 -42.40 -38.61
C LEU A 3 54.91 -41.36 -38.81
N LEU A 4 53.66 -41.81 -38.86
CA LEU A 4 52.48 -40.95 -38.71
C LEU A 4 51.89 -41.15 -37.32
N ALA A 5 51.99 -40.10 -36.50
CA ALA A 5 51.49 -40.04 -35.14
C ALA A 5 49.96 -39.80 -35.15
N LEU A 6 49.20 -40.70 -34.51
CA LEU A 6 47.80 -40.46 -34.15
C LEU A 6 47.77 -39.48 -32.97
N ALA A 7 47.38 -38.23 -33.23
CA ALA A 7 47.08 -37.26 -32.19
C ALA A 7 45.67 -37.51 -31.66
N GLY A 8 45.57 -37.97 -30.41
CA GLY A 8 44.32 -38.13 -29.68
C GLY A 8 43.71 -36.76 -29.34
N ALA A 9 42.47 -36.54 -29.77
CA ALA A 9 41.67 -35.39 -29.36
C ALA A 9 41.11 -35.65 -27.96
N VAL A 10 41.74 -35.06 -26.94
CA VAL A 10 41.19 -34.99 -25.58
C VAL A 10 40.08 -33.93 -25.58
N VAL A 11 38.83 -34.37 -25.60
CA VAL A 11 37.67 -33.52 -25.37
C VAL A 11 37.57 -33.25 -23.87
N LEU A 12 38.12 -32.12 -23.45
CA LEU A 12 37.90 -31.56 -22.11
C LEU A 12 36.45 -31.07 -22.01
N VAL A 13 35.56 -31.94 -21.54
CA VAL A 13 34.22 -31.55 -21.11
C VAL A 13 34.39 -30.71 -19.84
N ALA A 14 34.40 -29.39 -20.00
CA ALA A 14 34.32 -28.45 -18.90
C ALA A 14 32.93 -28.57 -18.25
N ALA A 15 32.80 -29.47 -17.28
CA ALA A 15 31.67 -29.49 -16.37
C ALA A 15 31.76 -28.24 -15.48
N CYS A 16 31.12 -27.15 -15.89
CA CYS A 16 30.83 -26.03 -15.01
C CYS A 16 29.86 -26.52 -13.92
N SER A 17 30.39 -27.13 -12.88
CA SER A 17 29.74 -27.22 -11.58
C SER A 17 29.62 -25.80 -11.05
N ALA A 18 28.51 -25.12 -11.37
CA ALA A 18 28.15 -23.87 -10.71
C ALA A 18 27.81 -24.20 -9.26
N THR A 19 28.83 -24.26 -8.40
CA THR A 19 28.66 -24.43 -6.96
C THR A 19 27.88 -23.23 -6.47
N ARG A 20 26.62 -23.46 -6.05
CA ARG A 20 25.77 -22.40 -5.51
C ARG A 20 26.43 -21.85 -4.25
N LEU A 21 26.61 -20.54 -4.19
CA LEU A 21 27.16 -19.87 -3.02
C LEU A 21 26.09 -19.81 -1.91
N PRO A 22 26.45 -19.99 -0.64
CA PRO A 22 25.55 -19.68 0.47
C PRO A 22 24.97 -18.27 0.33
N GLY A 23 23.67 -18.12 0.52
CA GLY A 23 22.92 -16.89 0.30
C GLY A 23 22.44 -16.67 -1.14
N SER A 24 22.78 -17.55 -2.09
CA SER A 24 22.22 -17.46 -3.45
C SER A 24 20.71 -17.71 -3.44
N GLU A 25 19.97 -16.84 -4.12
CA GLU A 25 18.52 -16.88 -4.23
C GLU A 25 18.10 -17.16 -5.67
N LYS A 26 17.03 -17.94 -5.84
CA LYS A 26 16.44 -18.23 -7.16
C LYS A 26 14.92 -18.26 -7.04
N ILE A 27 14.23 -17.53 -7.90
CA ILE A 27 12.78 -17.67 -8.05
C ILE A 27 12.50 -19.03 -8.72
N VAL A 28 11.71 -19.85 -8.06
CA VAL A 28 11.38 -21.22 -8.51
C VAL A 28 9.92 -21.38 -8.91
N GLU A 29 9.05 -20.44 -8.52
CA GLU A 29 7.61 -20.47 -8.81
C GLU A 29 7.04 -19.05 -8.75
N THR A 30 6.04 -18.76 -9.58
CA THR A 30 5.26 -17.51 -9.56
C THR A 30 3.78 -17.81 -9.79
N SER A 31 2.88 -16.91 -9.36
CA SER A 31 1.42 -17.09 -9.51
C SER A 31 0.88 -16.91 -10.93
N GLY A 32 1.66 -16.31 -11.84
CA GLY A 32 1.14 -15.86 -13.14
C GLY A 32 2.17 -15.85 -14.28
N GLY A 33 3.31 -16.54 -14.12
CA GLY A 33 4.40 -16.49 -15.09
C GLY A 33 5.27 -15.25 -14.87
N ASP A 34 5.31 -14.36 -15.86
CA ASP A 34 6.10 -13.13 -15.78
C ASP A 34 5.56 -12.19 -14.69
N ARG A 35 6.46 -11.36 -14.14
CA ARG A 35 6.12 -10.38 -13.13
C ARG A 35 5.24 -9.27 -13.76
N PRO A 36 4.02 -9.03 -13.25
CA PRO A 36 3.16 -7.95 -13.77
C PRO A 36 3.77 -6.56 -13.56
N ASP A 37 3.48 -5.63 -14.46
CA ASP A 37 3.99 -4.25 -14.39
C ASP A 37 3.59 -3.54 -13.09
N TRP A 38 2.37 -3.82 -12.59
CA TRP A 38 1.87 -3.20 -11.35
C TRP A 38 2.73 -3.55 -10.12
N VAL A 39 3.47 -4.66 -10.15
CA VAL A 39 4.42 -5.04 -9.10
C VAL A 39 5.63 -4.09 -9.05
N VAL A 40 5.95 -3.44 -10.18
CA VAL A 40 7.03 -2.46 -10.30
C VAL A 40 6.48 -1.05 -10.10
N GLU A 41 5.42 -0.69 -10.82
CA GLU A 41 4.83 0.65 -10.83
C GLU A 41 3.33 0.59 -10.57
N VAL A 42 2.85 1.25 -9.52
CA VAL A 42 1.41 1.25 -9.19
C VAL A 42 0.65 1.97 -10.30
N PRO A 43 -0.46 1.39 -10.83
CA PRO A 43 -1.29 2.07 -11.81
C PRO A 43 -1.74 3.45 -11.33
N GLU A 44 -1.84 4.40 -12.24
CA GLU A 44 -2.44 5.70 -11.95
C GLU A 44 -3.93 5.56 -11.59
N ASP A 45 -4.43 6.51 -10.81
CA ASP A 45 -5.86 6.59 -10.49
C ASP A 45 -6.67 6.77 -11.78
N ALA A 46 -7.59 5.85 -12.05
CA ALA A 46 -8.37 5.81 -13.28
C ALA A 46 -9.75 5.21 -13.04
N ASP A 47 -10.74 5.58 -13.86
CA ASP A 47 -12.11 5.06 -13.81
C ASP A 47 -12.78 5.20 -12.42
N GLY A 48 -12.42 6.25 -11.67
CA GLY A 48 -12.92 6.49 -10.31
C GLY A 48 -12.38 5.50 -9.27
N LEU A 49 -11.24 4.87 -9.55
CA LEU A 49 -10.52 3.97 -8.64
C LEU A 49 -9.16 4.57 -8.27
N MET A 50 -8.87 4.57 -6.97
CA MET A 50 -7.53 4.84 -6.47
C MET A 50 -6.80 3.53 -6.20
N PHE A 51 -5.57 3.38 -6.71
CA PHE A 51 -4.82 2.13 -6.61
C PHE A 51 -3.70 2.20 -5.57
N PHE A 52 -3.51 1.09 -4.86
CA PHE A 52 -2.47 0.95 -3.84
C PHE A 52 -1.84 -0.43 -3.92
N ARG A 53 -0.51 -0.50 -3.77
CA ARG A 53 0.21 -1.77 -3.80
C ARG A 53 0.84 -2.06 -2.45
N GLY A 54 0.37 -3.10 -1.80
CA GLY A 54 1.05 -3.65 -0.63
C GLY A 54 2.01 -4.78 -0.99
N PHE A 55 3.00 -5.00 -0.15
CA PHE A 55 3.95 -6.09 -0.33
C PHE A 55 4.43 -6.70 0.99
N LYS A 56 4.77 -7.98 0.93
CA LYS A 56 5.47 -8.72 1.98
C LYS A 56 6.58 -9.54 1.36
N THR A 57 7.82 -9.20 1.68
CA THR A 57 8.99 -10.01 1.29
C THR A 57 9.32 -11.03 2.37
N LYS A 58 9.91 -12.17 1.97
CA LYS A 58 10.43 -13.20 2.88
C LYS A 58 9.37 -13.77 3.84
N ALA A 59 8.12 -13.90 3.38
CA ALA A 59 7.09 -14.60 4.13
C ALA A 59 7.40 -16.10 4.23
N VAL A 60 7.20 -16.69 5.41
CA VAL A 60 7.42 -18.13 5.64
C VAL A 60 6.34 -18.97 4.94
N THR A 61 5.11 -18.47 4.92
CA THR A 61 3.97 -19.11 4.25
C THR A 61 3.36 -18.16 3.23
N LEU A 62 2.79 -18.72 2.16
CA LEU A 62 2.10 -17.93 1.14
C LEU A 62 0.89 -17.18 1.74
N GLU A 63 0.06 -17.88 2.51
CA GLU A 63 -1.13 -17.31 3.16
C GLU A 63 -0.79 -16.13 4.10
N GLY A 64 0.26 -16.29 4.91
CA GLY A 64 0.75 -15.21 5.77
C GLY A 64 1.28 -14.04 4.94
N GLY A 65 1.99 -14.32 3.85
CA GLY A 65 2.46 -13.31 2.91
C GLY A 65 1.33 -12.53 2.24
N MET A 66 0.25 -13.21 1.82
CA MET A 66 -0.93 -12.58 1.22
C MET A 66 -1.64 -11.67 2.24
N THR A 67 -1.83 -12.14 3.47
CA THR A 67 -2.43 -11.35 4.55
C THR A 67 -1.60 -10.09 4.82
N ASP A 68 -0.29 -10.26 5.06
CA ASP A 68 0.62 -9.15 5.36
C ASP A 68 0.70 -8.14 4.20
N ALA A 69 0.74 -8.61 2.95
CA ALA A 69 0.77 -7.74 1.78
C ALA A 69 -0.51 -6.93 1.65
N ARG A 70 -1.68 -7.54 1.88
CA ARG A 70 -2.96 -6.85 1.88
C ARG A 70 -3.09 -5.83 3.00
N GLU A 71 -2.62 -6.16 4.21
CA GLU A 71 -2.57 -5.23 5.33
C GLU A 71 -1.63 -4.05 5.05
N ASN A 72 -0.48 -4.31 4.42
CA ASN A 72 0.43 -3.26 3.98
C ASN A 72 -0.23 -2.33 2.95
N ALA A 73 -0.99 -2.87 1.98
CA ALA A 73 -1.75 -2.06 1.02
C ALA A 73 -2.81 -1.20 1.74
N THR A 74 -3.52 -1.80 2.69
CA THR A 74 -4.53 -1.11 3.51
C THR A 74 -3.92 0.02 4.32
N ARG A 75 -2.71 -0.16 4.88
CA ARG A 75 -1.98 0.89 5.59
C ARG A 75 -1.69 2.10 4.71
N GLN A 76 -1.30 1.87 3.45
CA GLN A 76 -1.06 2.98 2.51
C GLN A 76 -2.34 3.79 2.23
N VAL A 77 -3.50 3.12 2.18
CA VAL A 77 -4.80 3.82 2.10
C VAL A 77 -5.01 4.71 3.32
N ILE A 78 -4.73 4.21 4.53
CA ILE A 78 -4.84 4.98 5.78
C ILE A 78 -3.88 6.18 5.76
N GLU A 79 -2.63 5.97 5.37
CA GLU A 79 -1.62 7.04 5.28
C GLU A 79 -2.05 8.13 4.31
N MET A 80 -2.63 7.77 3.15
CA MET A 80 -3.20 8.73 2.20
C MET A 80 -4.33 9.56 2.83
N ILE A 81 -5.24 8.91 3.57
CA ILE A 81 -6.34 9.58 4.27
C ILE A 81 -5.79 10.58 5.30
N GLU A 82 -4.85 10.14 6.13
CA GLU A 82 -4.25 10.99 7.16
C GLU A 82 -3.51 12.18 6.55
N GLN A 83 -2.74 11.96 5.49
CA GLN A 83 -2.01 13.03 4.80
C GLN A 83 -2.96 14.07 4.19
N ARG A 84 -3.99 13.62 3.45
CA ARG A 84 -4.99 14.53 2.85
C ARG A 84 -5.76 15.28 3.93
N GLY A 85 -6.26 14.56 4.93
CA GLY A 85 -7.02 15.14 6.02
C GLY A 85 -6.24 16.15 6.85
N ARG A 86 -4.98 15.86 7.18
CA ARG A 86 -4.07 16.82 7.86
C ARG A 86 -3.76 18.03 7.01
N ALA A 87 -3.56 17.85 5.70
CA ALA A 87 -3.34 18.96 4.78
C ALA A 87 -4.56 19.89 4.72
N ASP A 88 -5.76 19.33 4.56
CA ASP A 88 -7.01 20.10 4.53
C ASP A 88 -7.28 20.81 5.87
N TYR A 89 -7.06 20.11 6.99
CA TYR A 89 -7.11 20.71 8.33
C TYR A 89 -6.16 21.90 8.47
N SER A 90 -4.88 21.70 8.12
CA SER A 90 -3.84 22.73 8.23
C SER A 90 -4.19 23.98 7.41
N ASN A 91 -4.70 23.78 6.19
CA ASN A 91 -5.11 24.87 5.30
C ASN A 91 -6.21 25.73 5.93
N VAL A 92 -7.30 25.12 6.41
CA VAL A 92 -8.40 25.88 7.04
C VAL A 92 -7.94 26.54 8.35
N ARG A 93 -7.12 25.83 9.14
CA ARG A 93 -6.60 26.32 10.42
C ARG A 93 -5.79 27.60 10.24
N VAL A 94 -4.84 27.62 9.30
CA VAL A 94 -3.97 28.78 9.02
C VAL A 94 -4.81 29.97 8.57
N GLU A 95 -5.75 29.78 7.66
CA GLU A 95 -6.61 30.86 7.14
C GLU A 95 -7.52 31.46 8.21
N ARG A 96 -7.99 30.65 9.17
CA ARG A 96 -8.84 31.09 10.27
C ARG A 96 -8.05 31.63 11.48
N GLY A 97 -6.72 31.63 11.41
CA GLY A 97 -5.87 32.07 12.52
C GLY A 97 -6.00 31.18 13.77
N ILE A 98 -6.36 29.91 13.59
CA ILE A 98 -6.51 28.96 14.69
C ILE A 98 -5.11 28.47 15.10
N PRO A 99 -4.73 28.56 16.38
CA PRO A 99 -3.46 28.03 16.86
C PRO A 99 -3.34 26.53 16.61
N GLU A 100 -2.14 26.06 16.30
CA GLU A 100 -1.87 24.61 16.20
C GLU A 100 -2.11 23.88 17.53
N THR A 101 -1.98 24.60 18.65
CA THR A 101 -2.20 24.12 20.01
C THR A 101 -3.67 24.13 20.44
N ASP A 102 -4.63 24.44 19.56
CA ASP A 102 -6.06 24.34 19.88
C ASP A 102 -6.45 22.85 19.99
N ALA A 103 -6.28 22.31 21.21
CA ALA A 103 -6.48 20.89 21.51
C ALA A 103 -7.93 20.43 21.30
N ASP A 104 -8.90 21.35 21.44
CA ASP A 104 -10.32 21.03 21.30
C ASP A 104 -10.67 20.75 19.83
N ILE A 105 -10.10 21.51 18.89
CA ILE A 105 -10.28 21.25 17.46
C ILE A 105 -9.38 20.09 17.01
N GLY A 106 -8.13 20.08 17.43
CA GLY A 106 -7.17 19.05 17.06
C GLY A 106 -7.66 17.64 17.40
N SER A 107 -8.15 17.42 18.62
CA SER A 107 -8.65 16.10 19.06
C SER A 107 -9.85 15.62 18.25
N ILE A 108 -10.81 16.50 17.94
CA ILE A 108 -11.98 16.17 17.12
C ILE A 108 -11.56 15.75 15.71
N ILE A 109 -10.58 16.44 15.13
CA ILE A 109 -10.07 16.12 13.79
C ILE A 109 -9.33 14.79 13.79
N GLU A 110 -8.43 14.55 14.75
CA GLU A 110 -7.73 13.26 14.87
C GLU A 110 -8.69 12.09 14.99
N ASP A 111 -9.74 12.23 15.80
CA ASP A 111 -10.74 11.18 15.95
C ASP A 111 -11.61 11.01 14.70
N GLY A 112 -11.90 12.10 13.99
CA GLY A 112 -12.55 12.06 12.69
C GLY A 112 -11.75 11.36 11.62
N LEU A 113 -10.43 11.57 11.57
CA LEU A 113 -9.54 10.87 10.65
C LEU A 113 -9.49 9.38 10.92
N LYS A 114 -9.52 8.95 12.19
CA LYS A 114 -9.64 7.53 12.56
C LYS A 114 -10.96 6.93 12.09
N ILE A 115 -12.09 7.60 12.36
CA ILE A 115 -13.42 7.16 11.91
C ILE A 115 -13.47 7.06 10.38
N LEU A 116 -12.87 8.04 9.71
CA LEU A 116 -12.78 8.05 8.25
C LEU A 116 -11.97 6.85 7.75
N ALA A 117 -10.76 6.64 8.29
CA ALA A 117 -9.91 5.51 7.94
C ALA A 117 -10.67 4.18 8.11
N ASP A 118 -11.30 3.96 9.27
CA ASP A 118 -12.08 2.75 9.56
C ASP A 118 -13.22 2.50 8.56
N ASN A 119 -13.88 3.58 8.11
CA ASN A 119 -14.96 3.48 7.13
C ASN A 119 -14.43 3.22 5.72
N VAL A 120 -13.34 3.88 5.32
CA VAL A 120 -12.76 3.74 3.98
C VAL A 120 -12.17 2.35 3.76
N ILE A 121 -11.50 1.77 4.77
CA ILE A 121 -10.91 0.43 4.67
C ILE A 121 -11.95 -0.62 4.25
N ARG A 122 -13.22 -0.46 4.64
CA ARG A 122 -14.31 -1.38 4.25
C ARG A 122 -14.62 -1.34 2.75
N GLY A 123 -14.35 -0.21 2.11
CA GLY A 123 -14.51 0.00 0.67
C GLY A 123 -13.35 -0.54 -0.17
N VAL A 124 -12.19 -0.81 0.45
CA VAL A 124 -11.00 -1.32 -0.25
C VAL A 124 -11.25 -2.74 -0.76
N LYS A 125 -10.98 -2.96 -2.05
CA LYS A 125 -11.10 -4.26 -2.72
C LYS A 125 -9.76 -4.70 -3.28
N GLU A 126 -9.39 -5.94 -2.99
CA GLU A 126 -8.24 -6.57 -3.65
C GLU A 126 -8.60 -6.88 -5.11
N ARG A 127 -7.70 -6.48 -6.02
CA ARG A 127 -7.86 -6.63 -7.46
C ARG A 127 -7.01 -7.77 -7.97
N GLU A 128 -5.73 -7.75 -7.61
CA GLU A 128 -4.75 -8.72 -8.08
C GLU A 128 -3.76 -9.08 -6.97
N VAL A 129 -3.25 -10.31 -7.03
CA VAL A 129 -2.19 -10.80 -6.15
C VAL A 129 -1.12 -11.46 -7.00
N PHE A 130 0.13 -11.14 -6.73
CA PHE A 130 1.29 -11.77 -7.35
C PHE A 130 2.21 -12.33 -6.27
N PHE A 131 2.73 -13.54 -6.47
CA PHE A 131 3.76 -14.09 -5.58
C PHE A 131 4.95 -14.63 -6.36
N GLU A 132 6.09 -14.63 -5.68
CA GLU A 132 7.31 -15.31 -6.08
C GLU A 132 7.74 -16.23 -4.94
N LYS A 133 7.88 -17.52 -5.23
CA LYS A 133 8.53 -18.47 -4.33
C LYS A 133 10.01 -18.44 -4.60
N VAL A 134 10.79 -18.13 -3.57
CA VAL A 134 12.23 -17.99 -3.66
C VAL A 134 12.89 -19.13 -2.91
N GLU A 135 13.74 -19.86 -3.61
CA GLU A 135 14.66 -20.84 -3.06
C GLU A 135 15.96 -20.14 -2.64
N VAL A 136 16.43 -20.42 -1.43
CA VAL A 136 17.70 -19.90 -0.89
C VAL A 136 18.58 -21.06 -0.46
N PHE A 137 19.80 -21.09 -0.98
CA PHE A 137 20.80 -22.04 -0.51
C PHE A 137 21.56 -21.48 0.69
N THR A 138 21.54 -22.18 1.83
CA THR A 138 22.19 -21.70 3.08
C THR A 138 23.64 -22.18 3.23
N GLY A 139 24.14 -22.99 2.29
CA GLY A 139 25.43 -23.68 2.40
C GLY A 139 25.31 -25.14 2.84
N SER A 140 24.21 -25.51 3.52
CA SER A 140 23.93 -26.89 3.93
C SER A 140 22.55 -27.39 3.50
N GLU A 141 21.59 -26.49 3.32
CA GLU A 141 20.21 -26.83 2.98
C GLU A 141 19.59 -25.80 2.02
N LEU A 142 18.45 -26.17 1.43
CA LEU A 142 17.59 -25.26 0.68
C LEU A 142 16.45 -24.81 1.59
N LYS A 143 16.25 -23.50 1.68
CA LYS A 143 15.09 -22.88 2.32
C LYS A 143 14.21 -22.21 1.28
N TYR A 144 12.95 -22.00 1.64
CA TYR A 144 12.00 -21.32 0.80
C TYR A 144 11.33 -20.19 1.56
N TYR A 145 11.02 -19.12 0.83
CA TYR A 145 10.15 -18.05 1.30
C TYR A 145 9.32 -17.52 0.14
N TYR A 146 8.35 -16.66 0.45
CA TYR A 146 7.50 -15.99 -0.54
C TYR A 146 7.70 -14.48 -0.50
N ASN A 147 7.85 -13.87 -1.67
CA ASN A 147 7.58 -12.46 -1.87
C ASN A 147 6.17 -12.33 -2.41
N VAL A 148 5.32 -11.56 -1.76
CA VAL A 148 3.91 -11.42 -2.11
C VAL A 148 3.58 -9.94 -2.30
N TYR A 149 2.79 -9.65 -3.32
CA TYR A 149 2.35 -8.32 -3.70
C TYR A 149 0.83 -8.36 -3.85
N SER A 150 0.13 -7.37 -3.30
CA SER A 150 -1.32 -7.23 -3.39
C SER A 150 -1.64 -5.85 -3.95
N LEU A 151 -2.37 -5.82 -5.08
CA LEU A 151 -2.93 -4.61 -5.63
C LEU A 151 -4.36 -4.47 -5.12
N VAL A 152 -4.63 -3.38 -4.42
CA VAL A 152 -5.97 -3.02 -3.97
C VAL A 152 -6.44 -1.75 -4.66
N ALA A 153 -7.76 -1.62 -4.77
CA ALA A 153 -8.39 -0.41 -5.26
C ALA A 153 -9.44 0.10 -4.26
N LEU A 154 -9.52 1.41 -4.15
CA LEU A 154 -10.55 2.12 -3.40
C LEU A 154 -11.40 2.93 -4.39
N PRO A 155 -12.71 2.65 -4.53
CA PRO A 155 -13.59 3.50 -5.30
C PRO A 155 -13.63 4.91 -4.70
N GLU A 156 -13.46 5.93 -5.53
CA GLU A 156 -13.50 7.32 -5.11
C GLU A 156 -14.86 7.69 -4.51
N SER A 157 -15.94 7.12 -5.04
CA SER A 157 -17.28 7.28 -4.48
C SER A 157 -17.39 6.79 -3.04
N GLU A 158 -16.76 5.66 -2.71
CA GLU A 158 -16.74 5.11 -1.34
C GLU A 158 -15.94 6.01 -0.41
N TYR A 159 -14.82 6.54 -0.89
CA TYR A 159 -14.03 7.53 -0.16
C TYR A 159 -14.86 8.79 0.15
N GLN A 160 -15.53 9.35 -0.85
CA GLN A 160 -16.37 10.54 -0.68
C GLN A 160 -17.57 10.29 0.25
N ILE A 161 -18.21 9.12 0.18
CA ILE A 161 -19.29 8.73 1.10
C ILE A 161 -18.75 8.61 2.53
N ALA A 162 -17.62 7.94 2.73
CA ALA A 162 -16.99 7.79 4.04
C ALA A 162 -16.58 9.15 4.63
N MET A 163 -16.07 10.05 3.80
CA MET A 163 -15.73 11.42 4.18
C MET A 163 -16.93 12.20 4.71
N ARG A 164 -18.02 12.25 3.93
CA ARG A 164 -19.26 12.92 4.35
C ARG A 164 -19.78 12.36 5.68
N ARG A 165 -19.77 11.03 5.84
CA ARG A 165 -20.19 10.38 7.10
C ARG A 165 -19.28 10.75 8.27
N SER A 166 -17.97 10.82 8.06
CA SER A 166 -17.02 11.19 9.11
C SER A 166 -17.22 12.64 9.56
N ILE A 167 -17.43 13.56 8.62
CA ILE A 167 -17.71 14.97 8.93
C ILE A 167 -18.99 15.13 9.75
N GLU A 168 -20.08 14.49 9.33
CA GLU A 168 -21.34 14.56 10.08
C GLU A 168 -21.21 13.94 11.48
N ALA A 169 -20.44 12.86 11.63
CA ALA A 169 -20.11 12.29 12.94
C ALA A 169 -19.28 13.25 13.80
N MET A 170 -18.28 13.94 13.22
CA MET A 170 -17.49 14.96 13.93
C MET A 170 -18.36 16.14 14.37
N LYS A 171 -19.29 16.61 13.53
CA LYS A 171 -20.22 17.70 13.87
C LYS A 171 -21.15 17.30 15.01
N ALA A 172 -21.70 16.09 14.98
CA ALA A 172 -22.53 15.58 16.06
C ALA A 172 -21.76 15.57 17.40
N ARG A 173 -20.50 15.12 17.41
CA ARG A 173 -19.64 15.17 18.60
C ARG A 173 -19.32 16.58 19.05
N ALA A 174 -19.05 17.51 18.12
CA ALA A 174 -18.81 18.91 18.45
C ALA A 174 -20.05 19.54 19.13
N ARG A 175 -21.27 19.21 18.68
CA ARG A 175 -22.53 19.63 19.30
C ARG A 175 -22.71 19.04 20.69
N GLU A 176 -22.47 17.74 20.86
CA GLU A 176 -22.53 17.06 22.16
C GLU A 176 -21.55 17.67 23.17
N ALA A 177 -20.37 18.09 22.70
CA ALA A 177 -19.36 18.79 23.50
C ALA A 177 -19.63 20.29 23.68
N ASN A 178 -20.73 20.85 23.13
CA ASN A 178 -21.02 22.29 23.09
C ASN A 178 -19.87 23.14 22.50
N ASN A 179 -19.12 22.59 21.54
CA ASN A 179 -17.99 23.23 20.90
C ASN A 179 -18.40 23.90 19.58
N ALA A 180 -18.99 25.09 19.68
CA ALA A 180 -19.43 25.87 18.52
C ALA A 180 -18.28 26.25 17.57
N ARG A 181 -17.04 26.35 18.09
CA ARG A 181 -15.86 26.66 17.26
C ARG A 181 -15.49 25.48 16.38
N ALA A 182 -15.49 24.26 16.94
CA ALA A 182 -15.26 23.04 16.17
C ALA A 182 -16.37 22.79 15.15
N GLU A 183 -17.64 23.05 15.50
CA GLU A 183 -18.75 22.93 14.55
C GLU A 183 -18.58 23.88 13.35
N ALA A 184 -18.30 25.17 13.61
CA ALA A 184 -18.06 26.14 12.54
C ALA A 184 -16.82 25.80 11.68
N PHE A 185 -15.78 25.24 12.30
CA PHE A 185 -14.61 24.75 11.58
C PHE A 185 -14.96 23.57 10.65
N LEU A 186 -15.73 22.61 11.15
CA LEU A 186 -16.15 21.43 10.38
C LEU A 186 -17.12 21.79 9.25
N ASP A 187 -17.98 22.79 9.44
CA ASP A 187 -18.82 23.32 8.38
C ASP A 187 -18.00 23.92 7.23
N GLU A 188 -16.95 24.68 7.57
CA GLU A 188 -16.04 25.26 6.58
C GLU A 188 -15.24 24.17 5.85
N LEU A 189 -14.69 23.21 6.58
CA LEU A 189 -13.96 22.08 6.01
C LEU A 189 -14.85 21.30 5.03
N ASN A 190 -16.10 21.02 5.44
CA ASN A 190 -17.08 20.34 4.59
C ASN A 190 -17.37 21.16 3.33
N ARG A 191 -17.71 22.44 3.47
CA ARG A 191 -18.06 23.31 2.35
C ARG A 191 -16.95 23.39 1.31
N ARG A 192 -15.69 23.48 1.75
CA ARG A 192 -14.55 23.70 0.87
C ARG A 192 -14.11 22.47 0.09
N PHE A 193 -14.10 21.31 0.74
CA PHE A 193 -13.47 20.11 0.18
C PHE A 193 -14.47 19.00 -0.16
N TYR A 194 -15.68 19.01 0.43
CA TYR A 194 -16.54 17.82 0.46
C TYR A 194 -18.05 18.08 0.24
N GLY A 195 -18.48 19.34 0.13
CA GLY A 195 -19.85 19.74 -0.20
C GLY A 195 -20.12 19.77 -1.70
N ASP A 196 -21.37 20.02 -2.09
CA ASP A 196 -21.81 20.00 -3.51
C ASP A 196 -21.10 21.04 -4.41
N GLU A 197 -20.44 22.04 -3.82
CA GLU A 197 -19.62 23.03 -4.53
C GLU A 197 -18.13 22.65 -4.64
N ALA A 198 -17.71 21.51 -4.07
CA ALA A 198 -16.34 21.04 -4.16
C ALA A 198 -16.01 20.72 -5.62
N LYS A 199 -15.24 21.60 -6.28
CA LYS A 199 -14.73 21.33 -7.62
C LYS A 199 -13.91 20.04 -7.57
N PRO A 200 -14.12 19.09 -8.49
CA PRO A 200 -13.19 17.98 -8.65
C PRO A 200 -11.81 18.58 -8.92
N ARG A 201 -10.82 18.14 -8.15
CA ARG A 201 -9.42 18.50 -8.36
C ARG A 201 -8.85 17.70 -9.51
#